data_AF-A0A831YZ91-F1
#
_entry.id   AF-A0A831YZ91-F1
#
_cell.length_a   1.000
_cell.length_b   1.000
_cell.length_c   1.000
_cell.angle_alpha   90.00
_cell.angle_beta   90.00
_cell.angle_gamma   90.00
#
_symmetry.space_group_name_H-M   'P 1'
#
loop_
_entity.id
_entity.type
_entity.pdbx_description
1 polymer ?
#
loop_
_entity_poly.entity_id
_entity_poly.type
_entity_poly.pdbx_seq_one_letter_code
_entity_poly.pdbx_strand_id
1 'polypeptide(L)'
;NPMLGHRGCRLGITYPEITEMQAQAILEAACEVKKQGIDVKPEIMIPLVSHVNELKEQEKVVRDVAKKVFEKYGFEVDYKVGTMIEVPRAAVRADQIATVAEFFSFGTNDLTQTTFAMSRDDSGKFIPFYLEHEILPYDPFQSIDEEGVGVLMDWGVKRGRETRNDLKVGICGEHGGDPQSVEFCHRINLDYVSASPYRVPIARLAAAQAALKEKKEN
;
A
#
# COMPACT_ATOMS: atom_id res chain seq x y z
N ASN A 1 5.42 2.12 22.73
CA ASN A 1 5.75 2.22 21.29
C ASN A 1 4.49 2.47 20.47
N PRO A 2 4.09 3.73 20.25
CA PRO A 2 2.86 4.08 19.51
C PRO A 2 2.79 3.53 18.08
N MET A 3 3.95 3.40 17.41
CA MET A 3 4.08 2.81 16.06
C MET A 3 3.38 1.44 15.92
N LEU A 4 3.48 0.59 16.94
CA LEU A 4 2.92 -0.77 16.94
C LEU A 4 1.66 -0.91 17.80
N GLY A 5 1.05 0.21 18.19
CA GLY A 5 -0.06 0.27 19.13
C GLY A 5 -1.44 0.03 18.52
N HIS A 6 -2.45 0.59 19.18
CA HIS A 6 -3.86 0.54 18.79
C HIS A 6 -4.16 1.59 17.72
N ARG A 7 -3.90 1.23 16.47
CA ARG A 7 -4.08 2.08 15.28
C ARG A 7 -4.44 1.26 14.05
N GLY A 8 -4.73 1.93 12.93
CA GLY A 8 -5.07 1.29 11.66
C GLY A 8 -6.30 0.40 11.78
N CYS A 9 -6.30 -0.77 11.12
CA CYS A 9 -7.42 -1.70 11.17
C CYS A 9 -7.82 -2.12 12.59
N ARG A 10 -6.87 -2.16 13.53
CA ARG A 10 -7.14 -2.55 14.93
C ARG A 10 -8.08 -1.56 15.61
N LEU A 11 -7.93 -0.27 15.30
CA LEU A 11 -8.81 0.77 15.83
C LEU A 11 -10.20 0.68 15.19
N GLY A 12 -10.26 0.52 13.86
CA GLY A 12 -11.52 0.34 13.13
C GLY A 12 -12.26 -0.96 13.47
N ILE A 13 -11.58 -1.99 14.00
CA ILE A 13 -12.23 -3.22 14.48
C ILE A 13 -12.88 -2.98 15.85
N THR A 14 -12.21 -2.27 16.75
CA THR A 14 -12.76 -2.00 18.09
C THR A 14 -13.78 -0.87 18.11
N TYR A 15 -13.69 0.06 17.14
CA TYR A 15 -14.57 1.21 16.98
C TYR A 15 -15.04 1.28 15.51
N PRO A 16 -15.91 0.34 15.06
CA PRO A 16 -16.35 0.24 13.67
C PRO A 16 -17.03 1.50 13.16
N GLU A 17 -17.64 2.31 14.01
CA GLU A 17 -18.27 3.58 13.67
C GLU A 17 -17.31 4.56 12.96
N ILE A 18 -15.99 4.44 13.20
CA ILE A 18 -14.98 5.23 12.51
C ILE A 18 -14.88 4.82 11.04
N THR A 19 -14.74 3.51 10.78
CA THR A 19 -14.68 2.96 9.42
C THR A 19 -16.00 3.17 8.69
N GLU A 20 -17.13 3.04 9.40
CA GLU A 20 -18.47 3.30 8.85
C GLU A 20 -18.60 4.75 8.36
N MET A 21 -18.24 5.71 9.21
CA MET A 21 -18.28 7.13 8.88
C MET A 21 -17.39 7.47 7.69
N GLN A 22 -16.15 6.95 7.66
CA GLN A 22 -15.21 7.21 6.56
C GLN A 22 -15.69 6.59 5.24
N ALA A 23 -16.17 5.34 5.25
CA ALA A 23 -16.71 4.68 4.08
C ALA A 23 -17.94 5.40 3.54
N GLN A 24 -18.84 5.84 4.42
CA GLN A 24 -20.01 6.60 4.05
C GLN A 24 -19.61 7.91 3.38
N ALA A 25 -18.69 8.68 3.99
CA ALA A 25 -18.23 9.95 3.43
C ALA A 25 -17.63 9.78 2.02
N ILE A 26 -16.79 8.76 1.82
CA ILE A 26 -16.18 8.46 0.52
C ILE A 26 -17.25 8.13 -0.53
N LEU A 27 -18.20 7.25 -0.19
CA LEU A 27 -19.17 6.73 -1.14
C LEU A 27 -20.29 7.72 -1.45
N GLU A 28 -20.75 8.49 -0.46
CA GLU A 28 -21.70 9.59 -0.70
C GLU A 28 -21.07 10.65 -1.61
N ALA A 29 -19.81 11.03 -1.35
CA ALA A 29 -19.09 11.96 -2.22
C ALA A 29 -18.93 11.41 -3.65
N ALA A 30 -18.61 10.13 -3.78
CA ALA A 30 -18.50 9.48 -5.09
C ALA A 30 -19.85 9.46 -5.84
N CYS A 31 -20.96 9.20 -5.14
CA CYS A 31 -22.29 9.27 -5.73
C CYS A 31 -22.64 10.70 -6.18
N GLU A 32 -22.32 11.73 -5.39
CA GLU A 32 -22.57 13.14 -5.79
C GLU A 32 -21.74 13.54 -7.02
N VAL A 33 -20.47 13.12 -7.09
CA VAL A 33 -19.62 13.36 -8.27
C VAL A 33 -20.13 12.61 -9.49
N LYS A 34 -20.64 11.38 -9.33
CA LYS A 34 -21.26 10.61 -10.43
C LYS A 34 -22.51 11.28 -10.99
N LYS A 35 -23.34 11.92 -10.16
CA LYS A 35 -24.50 12.72 -10.62
C LYS A 35 -24.10 13.87 -11.54
N GLN A 36 -22.88 14.39 -11.38
CA GLN A 36 -22.33 15.45 -12.23
C GLN A 36 -21.77 14.91 -13.56
N GLY A 37 -21.93 13.60 -13.83
CA GLY A 37 -21.47 12.95 -15.06
C GLY A 37 -20.00 12.53 -15.05
N ILE A 38 -19.35 12.51 -13.89
CA ILE A 38 -17.95 12.10 -13.73
C ILE A 38 -17.88 10.61 -13.39
N ASP A 39 -17.13 9.84 -14.18
CA ASP A 39 -16.84 8.41 -13.91
C ASP A 39 -15.79 8.28 -12.79
N VAL A 40 -16.25 8.27 -11.54
CA VAL A 40 -15.42 8.11 -10.35
C VAL A 40 -15.35 6.65 -9.90
N LYS A 41 -14.14 6.19 -9.53
CA LYS A 41 -13.87 4.81 -9.11
C LYS A 41 -13.06 4.79 -7.81
N PRO A 42 -13.70 4.93 -6.63
CA PRO A 42 -12.99 4.99 -5.36
C PRO A 42 -12.28 3.66 -5.04
N GLU A 43 -11.08 3.76 -4.46
CA GLU A 43 -10.35 2.63 -3.89
C GLU A 43 -10.20 2.86 -2.39
N ILE A 44 -10.82 2.01 -1.58
CA ILE A 44 -10.82 2.11 -0.11
C ILE A 44 -9.77 1.12 0.42
N MET A 45 -8.74 1.65 1.07
CA MET A 45 -7.60 0.87 1.53
C MET A 45 -7.58 0.74 3.05
N ILE A 46 -7.52 -0.50 3.56
CA ILE A 46 -7.42 -0.79 4.99
C ILE A 46 -5.93 -0.83 5.40
N PRO A 47 -5.50 -0.03 6.39
CA PRO A 47 -4.11 0.01 6.84
C PRO A 47 -3.82 -1.02 7.95
N LEU A 48 -2.55 -1.36 8.12
CA LEU A 48 -1.97 -2.14 9.22
C LEU A 48 -2.50 -3.57 9.38
N VAL A 49 -3.07 -4.12 8.31
CA VAL A 49 -3.52 -5.51 8.26
C VAL A 49 -2.32 -6.43 8.43
N SER A 50 -2.48 -7.43 9.28
CA SER A 50 -1.49 -8.50 9.51
C SER A 50 -2.08 -9.90 9.32
N HIS A 51 -3.40 -10.03 9.44
CA HIS A 51 -4.16 -11.27 9.32
C HIS A 51 -5.39 -11.07 8.43
N VAL A 52 -5.73 -12.07 7.61
CA VAL A 52 -6.86 -12.00 6.67
C VAL A 52 -8.19 -11.66 7.36
N ASN A 53 -8.42 -12.20 8.56
CA ASN A 53 -9.64 -11.89 9.32
C ASN A 53 -9.72 -10.41 9.76
N GLU A 54 -8.59 -9.71 10.00
CA GLU A 54 -8.64 -8.27 10.27
C GLU A 54 -9.18 -7.51 9.05
N LEU A 55 -8.73 -7.91 7.85
CA LEU A 55 -9.23 -7.35 6.60
C LEU A 55 -10.69 -7.70 6.34
N LYS A 56 -11.12 -8.95 6.60
CA LYS A 56 -12.53 -9.37 6.43
C LYS A 56 -13.48 -8.54 7.29
N GLU A 57 -13.14 -8.31 8.55
CA GLU A 57 -13.97 -7.50 9.45
C GLU A 57 -14.14 -6.08 8.92
N GLN A 58 -13.06 -5.45 8.47
CA GLN A 58 -13.12 -4.09 7.91
C GLN A 58 -13.80 -4.04 6.54
N GLU A 59 -13.53 -4.99 5.65
CA GLU A 59 -14.18 -5.07 4.34
C GLU A 59 -15.69 -5.20 4.50
N LYS A 60 -16.15 -6.07 5.41
CA LYS A 60 -17.57 -6.24 5.70
C LYS A 60 -18.23 -4.91 6.12
N VAL A 61 -17.59 -4.15 7.01
CA VAL A 61 -18.10 -2.82 7.43
C VAL A 61 -18.25 -1.89 6.23
N VAL A 62 -17.23 -1.81 5.36
CA VAL A 62 -17.26 -0.97 4.16
C VAL A 62 -18.37 -1.41 3.19
N ARG A 63 -18.53 -2.72 2.96
CA ARG A 63 -19.56 -3.30 2.08
C ARG A 63 -20.97 -3.05 2.63
N ASP A 64 -21.17 -3.21 3.94
CA ASP A 64 -22.45 -2.97 4.61
C ASP A 64 -22.88 -1.50 4.49
N VAL A 65 -21.93 -0.56 4.60
CA VAL A 65 -22.19 0.88 4.40
C VAL A 65 -22.46 1.21 2.94
N ALA A 66 -21.71 0.65 2.01
CA ALA A 66 -21.92 0.88 0.57
C ALA A 66 -23.34 0.52 0.14
N LYS A 67 -23.86 -0.61 0.61
CA LYS A 67 -25.25 -1.03 0.36
C LYS A 67 -26.25 0.04 0.82
N LYS A 68 -26.11 0.56 2.04
CA LYS A 68 -27.00 1.60 2.59
C LYS A 68 -26.91 2.90 1.79
N VAL A 69 -25.71 3.31 1.39
CA VAL A 69 -25.50 4.52 0.58
C VAL A 69 -26.15 4.34 -0.79
N PHE A 70 -25.93 3.22 -1.47
CA PHE A 70 -26.51 2.99 -2.80
C PHE A 70 -28.03 2.85 -2.78
N GLU A 71 -28.61 2.23 -1.74
CA GLU A 71 -30.06 2.23 -1.51
C GLU A 71 -30.62 3.66 -1.37
N LYS A 72 -29.94 4.52 -0.61
CA LYS A 72 -30.33 5.93 -0.45
C LYS A 72 -30.25 6.73 -1.75
N TYR A 73 -29.25 6.45 -2.59
CA TYR A 73 -29.01 7.19 -3.83
C TYR A 73 -29.78 6.64 -5.04
N GLY A 74 -30.22 5.39 -4.98
CA GLY A 74 -30.93 4.70 -6.07
C GLY A 74 -30.04 4.25 -7.23
N PHE A 75 -28.71 4.33 -7.07
CA PHE A 75 -27.73 3.84 -8.03
C PHE A 75 -26.40 3.51 -7.32
N GLU A 76 -25.56 2.75 -8.01
CA GLU A 76 -24.26 2.29 -7.49
C GLU A 76 -23.09 3.03 -8.15
N VAL A 77 -21.94 3.05 -7.48
CA VAL A 77 -20.65 3.50 -7.99
C VAL A 77 -19.69 2.32 -7.90
N ASP A 78 -18.89 2.08 -8.94
CA ASP A 78 -17.84 1.07 -8.91
C ASP A 78 -16.76 1.46 -7.90
N TYR A 79 -16.43 0.58 -6.96
CA TYR A 79 -15.38 0.82 -5.98
C TYR A 79 -14.66 -0.49 -5.64
N LYS A 80 -13.44 -0.36 -5.12
CA LYS A 80 -12.64 -1.50 -4.65
C LYS A 80 -12.31 -1.37 -3.17
N VAL A 81 -12.15 -2.51 -2.51
CA VAL A 81 -11.59 -2.62 -1.17
C VAL A 81 -10.29 -3.40 -1.23
N GLY A 82 -9.20 -2.77 -0.78
CA GLY A 82 -7.86 -3.35 -0.76
C GLY A 82 -7.18 -3.10 0.58
N THR A 83 -5.89 -3.39 0.62
CA THR A 83 -5.11 -3.25 1.86
C THR A 83 -3.72 -2.72 1.61
N MET A 84 -3.21 -2.03 2.62
CA MET A 84 -1.79 -1.77 2.68
C MET A 84 -1.04 -3.04 3.08
N ILE A 85 0.09 -3.31 2.41
CA ILE A 85 1.06 -4.36 2.80
C ILE A 85 2.23 -3.64 3.45
N GLU A 86 2.14 -3.48 4.75
CA GLU A 86 3.10 -2.70 5.56
C GLU A 86 3.55 -3.43 6.84
N VAL A 87 3.09 -4.68 7.01
CA VAL A 87 3.48 -5.57 8.11
C VAL A 87 4.10 -6.83 7.50
N PRO A 88 5.27 -7.32 7.98
CA PRO A 88 5.94 -8.48 7.39
C PRO A 88 5.05 -9.71 7.31
N ARG A 89 4.19 -9.92 8.32
CA ARG A 89 3.22 -11.03 8.32
C ARG A 89 2.24 -10.95 7.14
N ALA A 90 1.81 -9.75 6.75
CA ALA A 90 0.90 -9.57 5.61
C ALA A 90 1.59 -9.89 4.29
N ALA A 91 2.86 -9.53 4.12
CA ALA A 91 3.66 -9.93 2.97
C ALA A 91 3.85 -11.46 2.92
N VAL A 92 4.23 -12.09 4.04
CA VAL A 92 4.45 -13.54 4.13
C VAL A 92 3.17 -14.34 3.84
N ARG A 93 2.01 -13.86 4.28
CA ARG A 93 0.69 -14.49 4.07
C ARG A 93 -0.17 -13.77 3.02
N ALA A 94 0.48 -13.10 2.05
CA ALA A 94 -0.20 -12.31 1.03
C ALA A 94 -1.22 -13.13 0.20
N ASP A 95 -1.00 -14.43 0.05
CA ASP A 95 -1.93 -15.38 -0.54
C ASP A 95 -3.29 -15.38 0.15
N GLN A 96 -3.30 -15.36 1.49
CA GLN A 96 -4.54 -15.33 2.26
C GLN A 96 -5.19 -13.95 2.19
N ILE A 97 -4.39 -12.89 2.28
CA ILE A 97 -4.88 -11.52 2.19
C ILE A 97 -5.56 -11.26 0.83
N ALA A 98 -4.99 -11.76 -0.26
CA ALA A 98 -5.50 -11.60 -1.62
C ALA A 98 -6.84 -12.32 -1.89
N THR A 99 -7.25 -13.26 -1.03
CA THR A 99 -8.62 -13.83 -1.09
C THR A 99 -9.71 -12.79 -0.83
N VAL A 100 -9.35 -11.67 -0.20
CA VAL A 100 -10.26 -10.59 0.18
C VAL A 100 -9.90 -9.31 -0.56
N ALA A 101 -8.63 -8.88 -0.46
CA ALA A 101 -8.17 -7.64 -1.07
C ALA A 101 -8.27 -7.67 -2.60
N GLU A 102 -8.79 -6.59 -3.17
CA GLU A 102 -8.85 -6.38 -4.63
C GLU A 102 -7.62 -5.66 -5.19
N PHE A 103 -6.81 -5.08 -4.32
CA PHE A 103 -5.51 -4.48 -4.64
C PHE A 103 -4.61 -4.46 -3.39
N PHE A 104 -3.30 -4.38 -3.62
CA PHE A 104 -2.29 -4.12 -2.60
C PHE A 104 -1.59 -2.78 -2.85
N SER A 105 -1.29 -2.08 -1.77
CA SER A 105 -0.31 -0.98 -1.80
C SER A 105 0.77 -1.26 -0.76
N PHE A 106 2.03 -1.37 -1.17
CA PHE A 106 3.11 -1.50 -0.22
C PHE A 106 3.32 -0.18 0.52
N GLY A 107 3.14 -0.21 1.84
CA GLY A 107 3.48 0.86 2.75
C GLY A 107 4.92 0.66 3.21
N THR A 108 5.87 0.92 2.33
CA THR A 108 7.27 0.54 2.55
C THR A 108 7.93 1.27 3.71
N ASN A 109 7.42 2.44 4.12
CA ASN A 109 7.91 3.11 5.33
C ASN A 109 7.71 2.22 6.56
N ASP A 110 6.46 1.79 6.84
CA ASP A 110 6.13 0.92 7.98
C ASP A 110 6.69 -0.50 7.81
N LEU A 111 6.77 -1.00 6.57
CA LEU A 111 7.42 -2.29 6.28
C LEU A 111 8.92 -2.25 6.59
N THR A 112 9.64 -1.18 6.20
CA THR A 112 11.05 -0.99 6.57
C THR A 112 11.20 -0.91 8.08
N GLN A 113 10.36 -0.12 8.78
CA GLN A 113 10.44 0.00 10.24
C GLN A 113 10.34 -1.35 10.95
N THR A 114 9.40 -2.19 10.50
CA THR A 114 9.14 -3.49 11.12
C THR A 114 10.13 -4.58 10.69
N THR A 115 10.72 -4.46 9.50
CA THR A 115 11.76 -5.39 9.00
C THR A 115 13.10 -5.12 9.65
N PHE A 116 13.52 -3.85 9.75
CA PHE A 116 14.77 -3.45 10.39
C PHE A 116 14.67 -3.30 11.91
N ALA A 117 13.46 -3.36 12.47
CA ALA A 117 13.19 -2.99 13.86
C ALA A 117 13.67 -1.56 14.21
N MET A 118 13.45 -0.61 13.29
CA MET A 118 13.85 0.79 13.42
C MET A 118 12.64 1.71 13.45
N SER A 119 12.53 2.54 14.48
CA SER A 119 11.60 3.67 14.50
C SER A 119 12.17 4.77 13.59
N ARG A 120 11.41 5.20 12.58
CA ARG A 120 11.82 6.27 11.66
C ARG A 120 12.14 7.56 12.44
N ASP A 121 11.31 7.88 13.42
CA ASP A 121 11.44 9.10 14.25
C ASP A 121 12.71 9.08 15.13
N ASP A 122 13.22 7.89 15.46
CA ASP A 122 14.43 7.74 16.29
C ASP A 122 15.69 7.39 15.49
N SER A 123 15.53 6.88 14.27
CA SER A 123 16.62 6.36 13.43
C SER A 123 17.66 7.42 13.07
N GLY A 124 17.25 8.69 12.92
CA GLY A 124 18.15 9.80 12.60
C GLY A 124 19.28 10.03 13.61
N LYS A 125 19.18 9.45 14.82
CA LYS A 125 20.22 9.51 15.86
C LYS A 125 21.43 8.63 15.55
N PHE A 126 21.29 7.60 14.72
CA PHE A 126 22.36 6.63 14.44
C PHE A 126 22.55 6.31 12.95
N ILE A 127 21.57 6.55 12.08
CA ILE A 127 21.71 6.31 10.63
C ILE A 127 22.93 7.03 10.04
N PRO A 128 23.24 8.30 10.35
CA PRO A 128 24.46 8.94 9.85
C PRO A 128 25.74 8.19 10.23
N PHE A 129 25.82 7.67 11.47
CA PHE A 129 26.96 6.87 11.92
C PHE A 129 27.05 5.55 11.12
N TYR A 130 25.92 4.89 10.85
CA TYR A 130 25.88 3.65 10.08
C TYR A 130 26.38 3.85 8.65
N LEU A 131 26.04 4.99 8.02
CA LEU A 131 26.52 5.34 6.69
C LEU A 131 28.02 5.68 6.69
N GLU A 132 28.48 6.48 7.66
CA GLU A 132 29.89 6.86 7.80
C GLU A 132 30.80 5.65 8.03
N HIS A 133 30.31 4.64 8.74
CA HIS A 133 31.04 3.42 9.06
C HIS A 133 30.73 2.25 8.10
N GLU A 134 30.06 2.52 6.99
CA GLU A 134 29.73 1.52 5.95
C GLU A 134 28.97 0.29 6.48
N ILE A 135 28.23 0.44 7.58
CA ILE A 135 27.34 -0.60 8.12
C ILE A 135 26.12 -0.75 7.22
N LEU A 136 25.61 0.37 6.71
CA LEU A 136 24.58 0.39 5.68
C LEU A 136 25.10 1.16 4.46
N PRO A 137 24.82 0.69 3.24
CA PRO A 137 25.24 1.38 2.02
C PRO A 137 24.42 2.64 1.73
N TYR A 138 23.19 2.72 2.23
CA TYR A 138 22.27 3.84 2.07
C TYR A 138 21.23 3.86 3.20
N ASP A 139 20.51 4.98 3.35
CA ASP A 139 19.40 5.10 4.29
C ASP A 139 18.19 4.28 3.79
N PRO A 140 17.76 3.22 4.50
CA PRO A 140 16.70 2.32 4.05
C PRO A 140 15.30 2.96 4.07
N PHE A 141 15.17 4.20 4.56
CA PHE A 141 13.94 5.00 4.46
C PHE A 141 13.93 5.95 3.25
N GLN A 142 15.03 6.04 2.50
CA GLN A 142 15.14 6.85 1.28
C GLN A 142 15.12 5.98 0.02
N SER A 143 15.90 4.90 0.04
CA SER A 143 15.94 3.89 -1.03
C SER A 143 15.62 2.52 -0.45
N ILE A 144 14.86 1.73 -1.19
CA ILE A 144 14.40 0.42 -0.73
C ILE A 144 15.59 -0.51 -0.49
N ASP A 145 15.62 -1.13 0.69
CA ASP A 145 16.51 -2.26 0.96
C ASP A 145 16.03 -3.46 0.13
N GLU A 146 16.70 -3.73 -0.99
CA GLU A 146 16.30 -4.81 -1.90
C GLU A 146 16.50 -6.21 -1.29
N GLU A 147 17.48 -6.39 -0.39
CA GLU A 147 17.88 -7.70 0.14
C GLU A 147 17.03 -8.15 1.34
N GLY A 148 16.40 -7.23 2.06
CA GLY A 148 15.46 -7.53 3.14
C GLY A 148 14.03 -7.14 2.78
N VAL A 149 13.73 -5.83 2.78
CA VAL A 149 12.37 -5.31 2.53
C VAL A 149 11.89 -5.69 1.12
N GLY A 150 12.78 -5.60 0.13
CA GLY A 150 12.50 -5.98 -1.25
C GLY A 150 12.14 -7.44 -1.41
N VAL A 151 12.78 -8.35 -0.67
CA VAL A 151 12.43 -9.77 -0.64
C VAL A 151 11.00 -9.97 -0.13
N LEU A 152 10.59 -9.25 0.93
CA LEU A 152 9.20 -9.30 1.40
C LEU A 152 8.22 -8.75 0.36
N MET A 153 8.59 -7.68 -0.35
CA MET A 153 7.76 -7.12 -1.42
C MET A 153 7.57 -8.11 -2.57
N ASP A 154 8.66 -8.64 -3.13
CA ASP A 154 8.63 -9.62 -4.22
C ASP A 154 7.82 -10.87 -3.83
N TRP A 155 8.06 -11.40 -2.61
CA TRP A 155 7.29 -12.51 -2.06
C TRP A 155 5.80 -12.19 -1.97
N GLY A 156 5.46 -11.00 -1.46
CA GLY A 156 4.07 -10.55 -1.32
C GLY A 156 3.37 -10.39 -2.67
N VAL A 157 4.04 -9.84 -3.68
CA VAL A 157 3.51 -9.72 -5.06
C VAL A 157 3.19 -11.12 -5.62
N LYS A 158 4.17 -12.03 -5.58
CA LYS A 158 4.04 -13.39 -6.14
C LYS A 158 2.91 -14.15 -5.46
N ARG A 159 2.94 -14.24 -4.12
CA ARG A 159 1.90 -14.93 -3.33
C ARG A 159 0.51 -14.32 -3.51
N GLY A 160 0.41 -12.99 -3.57
CA GLY A 160 -0.87 -12.32 -3.81
C GLY A 160 -1.46 -12.67 -5.17
N ARG A 161 -0.63 -12.61 -6.22
CA ARG A 161 -1.05 -12.92 -7.59
C ARG A 161 -1.31 -14.41 -7.84
N GLU A 162 -0.68 -15.31 -7.10
CA GLU A 162 -1.03 -16.75 -7.11
C GLU A 162 -2.48 -17.01 -6.67
N THR A 163 -3.02 -16.19 -5.76
CA THR A 163 -4.43 -16.28 -5.33
C THR A 163 -5.35 -15.47 -6.25
N ARG A 164 -4.93 -14.29 -6.69
CA ARG A 164 -5.71 -13.38 -7.55
C ARG A 164 -4.84 -12.90 -8.71
N ASN A 165 -4.95 -13.56 -9.86
CA ASN A 165 -4.09 -13.32 -11.03
C ASN A 165 -4.09 -11.87 -11.53
N ASP A 166 -5.22 -11.16 -11.39
CA ASP A 166 -5.41 -9.77 -11.80
C ASP A 166 -5.24 -8.76 -10.64
N LEU A 167 -4.64 -9.19 -9.53
CA LEU A 167 -4.38 -8.33 -8.37
C LEU A 167 -3.50 -7.14 -8.78
N LYS A 168 -4.07 -5.95 -8.65
CA LYS A 168 -3.32 -4.70 -8.79
C LYS A 168 -2.43 -4.50 -7.57
N VAL A 169 -1.15 -4.22 -7.80
CA VAL A 169 -0.16 -4.02 -6.76
C VAL A 169 0.63 -2.75 -7.04
N GLY A 170 0.67 -1.85 -6.08
CA GLY A 170 1.53 -0.67 -6.15
C GLY A 170 2.31 -0.44 -4.88
N ILE A 171 2.99 0.70 -4.83
CA ILE A 171 3.77 1.19 -3.69
C ILE A 171 3.37 2.65 -3.43
N CYS A 172 3.35 3.04 -2.16
CA CYS A 172 3.18 4.41 -1.72
C CYS A 172 4.26 4.81 -0.72
N GLY A 173 4.58 6.11 -0.67
CA GLY A 173 5.52 6.68 0.30
C GLY A 173 6.77 7.25 -0.35
N GLU A 174 7.83 7.38 0.44
CA GLU A 174 9.07 8.05 0.02
C GLU A 174 9.74 7.31 -1.15
N HIS A 175 9.82 5.98 -1.03
CA HIS A 175 10.43 5.10 -2.03
C HIS A 175 9.74 5.15 -3.40
N GLY A 176 8.45 5.51 -3.46
CA GLY A 176 7.73 5.65 -4.74
C GLY A 176 8.26 6.77 -5.63
N GLY A 177 9.07 7.68 -5.07
CA GLY A 177 9.72 8.78 -5.81
C GLY A 177 11.24 8.66 -5.93
N ASP A 178 11.83 7.57 -5.45
CA ASP A 178 13.27 7.29 -5.54
C ASP A 178 13.58 6.47 -6.81
N PRO A 179 14.45 6.93 -7.73
CA PRO A 179 14.70 6.24 -8.99
C PRO A 179 15.12 4.77 -8.85
N GLN A 180 15.99 4.44 -7.89
CA GLN A 180 16.45 3.06 -7.68
C GLN A 180 15.29 2.18 -7.19
N SER A 181 14.52 2.67 -6.23
CA SER A 181 13.33 1.98 -5.72
C SER A 181 12.26 1.79 -6.81
N VAL A 182 12.06 2.78 -7.67
CA VAL A 182 11.12 2.67 -8.82
C VAL A 182 11.60 1.62 -9.81
N GLU A 183 12.90 1.56 -10.11
CA GLU A 183 13.48 0.51 -10.97
C GLU A 183 13.30 -0.88 -10.34
N PHE A 184 13.51 -1.02 -9.03
CA PHE A 184 13.22 -2.27 -8.31
C PHE A 184 11.73 -2.65 -8.41
N CYS A 185 10.82 -1.71 -8.18
CA CYS A 185 9.38 -1.94 -8.29
C CYS A 185 8.98 -2.42 -9.69
N HIS A 186 9.60 -1.89 -10.74
CA HIS A 186 9.44 -2.37 -12.12
C HIS A 186 9.91 -3.83 -12.26
N ARG A 187 11.09 -4.19 -11.74
CA ARG A 187 11.63 -5.56 -11.80
C ARG A 187 10.74 -6.60 -11.11
N ILE A 188 10.13 -6.24 -9.99
CA ILE A 188 9.19 -7.14 -9.27
C ILE A 188 7.74 -7.00 -9.79
N ASN A 189 7.57 -6.31 -10.93
CA ASN A 189 6.32 -6.21 -11.67
C ASN A 189 5.18 -5.53 -10.88
N LEU A 190 5.45 -4.44 -10.17
CA LEU A 190 4.37 -3.58 -9.65
C LEU A 190 3.63 -2.88 -10.80
N ASP A 191 2.33 -2.68 -10.64
CA ASP A 191 1.46 -2.00 -11.62
C ASP A 191 1.63 -0.48 -11.58
N TYR A 192 1.98 0.09 -10.42
CA TYR A 192 2.20 1.53 -10.28
C TYR A 192 3.12 1.88 -9.10
N VAL A 193 3.66 3.10 -9.17
CA VAL A 193 4.32 3.78 -8.05
C VAL A 193 3.55 5.06 -7.72
N SER A 194 3.40 5.37 -6.43
CA SER A 194 2.74 6.58 -5.96
C SER A 194 3.70 7.42 -5.12
N ALA A 195 3.86 8.68 -5.50
CA ALA A 195 4.83 9.61 -4.93
C ALA A 195 4.20 10.98 -4.66
N SER A 196 4.89 11.81 -3.87
CA SER A 196 4.49 13.20 -3.66
C SER A 196 4.45 13.97 -5.00
N PRO A 197 3.59 14.99 -5.15
CA PRO A 197 3.36 15.65 -6.44
C PRO A 197 4.64 16.11 -7.16
N TYR A 198 5.60 16.67 -6.41
CA TYR A 198 6.87 17.17 -6.97
C TYR A 198 7.82 16.05 -7.41
N ARG A 199 7.66 14.82 -6.91
CA ARG A 199 8.45 13.65 -7.32
C ARG A 199 7.82 12.87 -8.48
N VAL A 200 6.59 13.19 -8.89
CA VAL A 200 5.93 12.52 -10.04
C VAL A 200 6.78 12.58 -11.32
N PRO A 201 7.40 13.71 -11.71
CA PRO A 201 8.27 13.73 -12.90
C PRO A 201 9.48 12.80 -12.78
N ILE A 202 10.08 12.69 -11.59
CA ILE A 202 11.22 11.83 -11.31
C ILE A 202 10.80 10.36 -11.44
N ALA A 203 9.69 9.98 -10.79
CA ALA A 203 9.16 8.62 -10.86
C ALA A 203 8.82 8.19 -12.30
N ARG A 204 8.23 9.09 -13.10
CA ARG A 204 7.95 8.83 -14.52
C ARG A 204 9.21 8.60 -15.34
N LEU A 205 10.25 9.41 -15.13
CA LEU A 205 11.53 9.27 -15.83
C LEU A 205 12.22 7.95 -15.44
N ALA A 206 12.26 7.65 -14.14
CA ALA A 206 12.85 6.41 -13.64
C ALA A 206 12.13 5.16 -14.17
N ALA A 207 10.78 5.16 -14.16
CA ALA A 207 9.99 4.05 -14.71
C ALA A 207 10.24 3.85 -16.22
N ALA A 208 10.36 4.94 -16.99
CA ALA A 208 10.68 4.86 -18.41
C ALA A 208 12.10 4.31 -18.64
N GLN A 209 13.08 4.72 -17.83
CA GLN A 209 14.45 4.20 -17.89
C GLN A 209 14.50 2.71 -17.55
N ALA A 210 13.77 2.28 -16.51
CA ALA A 210 13.66 0.87 -16.12
C ALA A 210 13.12 0.01 -17.28
N ALA A 211 12.00 0.42 -17.89
CA ALA A 211 11.42 -0.28 -19.03
C ALA A 211 12.32 -0.31 -20.27
N LEU A 212 13.14 0.73 -20.48
CA LEU A 212 14.12 0.76 -21.58
C LEU A 212 15.33 -0.14 -21.33
N LYS A 213 15.78 -0.28 -20.08
CA LYS A 213 16.88 -1.20 -19.72
C LYS A 213 16.46 -2.65 -19.93
N GLU A 214 15.28 -3.04 -19.43
CA GLU A 214 14.73 -4.39 -19.61
C GLU A 214 14.63 -4.79 -21.09
N LYS A 215 14.20 -3.87 -21.97
CA LYS A 215 14.13 -4.12 -23.42
C LYS A 215 15.48 -4.32 -24.11
N LYS A 216 16.59 -3.88 -23.51
CA LYS A 216 17.94 -4.08 -24.07
C LYS A 216 18.56 -5.40 -23.61
N GLU A 217 18.08 -5.93 -22.49
CA GLU A 217 18.58 -7.17 -21.89
C GLU A 217 17.83 -8.42 -22.39
N ASN A 218 16.60 -8.24 -22.88
CA ASN A 218 15.81 -9.24 -23.62
C ASN A 218 16.08 -9.20 -25.14
#